data_AF-A0A9Q2ENT3-F1
#
_entry.id   AF-A0A9Q2ENT3-F1
#
_cell.length_a   1.000
_cell.length_b   1.000
_cell.length_c   1.000
_cell.angle_alpha   90.00
_cell.angle_beta   90.00
_cell.angle_gamma   90.00
#
_symmetry.space_group_name_H-M   'P 1'
#
loop_
_entity.id
_entity.type
_entity.pdbx_description
1 polymer ?
#
loop_
_entity_poly.entity_id
_entity_poly.type
_entity_poly.pdbx_seq_one_letter_code
_entity_poly.pdbx_strand_id
1 'polypeptide(L)'
;MLKGINALDKWLDRSTWLTGHDLDLEVFFHAVKEIIAQNPETVLHEAEIAAYIKSSQSGKIETSELERLAKEYSQKAELISDYVRLTK
;
A
#
# COMPACT_ATOMS: atom_id res chain seq x y z
N MET A 1 -4.77 9.30 -9.81
CA MET A 1 -5.10 7.89 -9.53
C MET A 1 -4.01 7.04 -10.15
N LEU A 2 -3.19 6.44 -9.29
CA LEU A 2 -2.04 5.61 -9.66
C LEU A 2 -2.47 4.45 -10.57
N LYS A 3 -1.73 4.25 -11.67
CA LYS A 3 -1.94 3.10 -12.55
C LYS A 3 -1.58 1.82 -11.80
N GLY A 4 -2.45 0.82 -11.86
CA GLY A 4 -2.20 -0.49 -11.22
C GLY A 4 -2.32 -0.49 -9.70
N ILE A 5 -2.98 0.50 -9.09
CA ILE A 5 -3.17 0.57 -7.63
C ILE A 5 -3.88 -0.68 -7.05
N ASN A 6 -4.66 -1.38 -7.87
CA ASN A 6 -5.28 -2.66 -7.57
C ASN A 6 -4.29 -3.82 -7.34
N ALA A 7 -3.00 -3.64 -7.61
CA ALA A 7 -1.99 -4.60 -7.15
C ALA A 7 -2.04 -4.81 -5.63
N LEU A 8 -2.49 -3.81 -4.87
CA LEU A 8 -2.70 -3.91 -3.42
C LEU A 8 -3.80 -4.91 -3.03
N ASP A 9 -4.73 -5.24 -3.91
CA ASP A 9 -5.81 -6.19 -3.60
C ASP A 9 -5.25 -7.58 -3.24
N LYS A 10 -4.16 -8.01 -3.90
CA LYS A 10 -3.45 -9.25 -3.58
C LYS A 10 -2.98 -9.33 -2.12
N TRP A 11 -2.68 -8.17 -1.52
CA TRP A 11 -2.31 -8.05 -0.12
C TRP A 11 -3.54 -7.87 0.78
N LEU A 12 -4.45 -6.96 0.40
CA LEU A 12 -5.65 -6.59 1.17
C LEU A 12 -6.72 -7.69 1.28
N ASP A 13 -6.72 -8.66 0.37
CA ASP A 13 -7.63 -9.81 0.39
C ASP A 13 -7.18 -10.91 1.37
N ARG A 14 -5.96 -10.80 1.93
CA ARG A 14 -5.41 -11.80 2.85
C ARG A 14 -5.93 -11.54 4.27
N SER A 15 -6.53 -12.54 4.90
CA SER A 15 -7.12 -12.40 6.25
C SER A 15 -6.15 -11.91 7.34
N THR A 16 -4.84 -12.07 7.12
CA THR A 16 -3.78 -11.70 8.06
C THR A 16 -3.06 -10.39 7.70
N TRP A 17 -3.47 -9.66 6.66
CA TRP A 17 -2.77 -8.45 6.16
C TRP A 17 -2.51 -7.40 7.25
N LEU A 18 -3.43 -7.30 8.22
CA LEU A 18 -3.39 -6.38 9.36
C LEU A 18 -2.42 -6.80 10.49
N THR A 19 -1.95 -8.06 10.48
CA THR A 19 -1.15 -8.65 11.56
C THR A 19 0.35 -8.32 11.47
N GLY A 20 0.81 -7.80 10.34
CA GLY A 20 2.23 -7.54 10.10
C GLY A 20 3.08 -8.80 9.90
N HIS A 21 2.45 -9.94 9.57
CA HIS A 21 3.15 -11.19 9.26
C HIS A 21 4.10 -11.02 8.06
N ASP A 22 5.30 -11.61 8.12
CA ASP A 22 6.36 -11.41 7.12
C ASP A 22 5.90 -11.73 5.69
N LEU A 23 5.13 -12.81 5.50
CA LEU A 23 4.55 -13.16 4.21
C LEU A 23 3.61 -12.08 3.66
N ASP A 24 2.84 -11.42 4.52
CA ASP A 24 1.92 -10.36 4.09
C ASP A 24 2.71 -9.09 3.72
N LEU A 25 3.79 -8.80 4.46
CA LEU A 25 4.72 -7.72 4.13
C LEU A 25 5.41 -7.96 2.77
N GLU A 26 5.81 -9.18 2.47
CA GLU A 26 6.39 -9.52 1.17
C GLU A 26 5.41 -9.25 0.02
N VAL A 27 4.14 -9.66 0.17
CA VAL A 27 3.07 -9.41 -0.82
C VAL A 27 2.80 -7.92 -0.96
N PHE A 28 2.77 -7.16 0.14
CA PHE A 28 2.67 -5.71 0.12
C PHE A 28 3.82 -5.07 -0.67
N PHE A 29 5.07 -5.45 -0.41
CA PHE A 29 6.23 -4.90 -1.14
C PHE A 29 6.20 -5.24 -2.63
N HIS A 30 5.74 -6.43 -3.01
CA HIS A 30 5.58 -6.80 -4.41
C HIS A 30 4.53 -5.94 -5.10
N ALA A 31 3.39 -5.71 -4.45
CA ALA A 31 2.35 -4.81 -4.94
C ALA A 31 2.87 -3.38 -5.13
N VAL A 32 3.58 -2.83 -4.14
CA VAL A 32 4.18 -1.48 -4.22
C VAL A 32 5.18 -1.38 -5.38
N LYS A 33 6.05 -2.38 -5.57
CA LYS A 33 6.99 -2.43 -6.71
C LYS A 33 6.27 -2.47 -8.05
N GLU A 34 5.18 -3.23 -8.16
CA GLU A 34 4.35 -3.31 -9.36
C GLU A 34 3.73 -1.94 -9.70
N ILE A 35 3.25 -1.20 -8.69
CA ILE A 35 2.72 0.16 -8.87
C ILE A 35 3.84 1.11 -9.31
N ILE A 36 5.01 1.09 -8.66
CA ILE A 36 6.15 1.94 -9.05
C ILE A 36 6.56 1.69 -10.50
N ALA A 37 6.62 0.42 -10.93
CA ALA A 37 7.00 0.07 -12.29
C ALA A 37 6.01 0.62 -13.34
N GLN A 38 4.73 0.74 -12.98
CA GLN A 38 3.69 1.28 -13.85
C GLN A 38 3.60 2.82 -13.82
N ASN A 39 4.25 3.47 -12.85
CA ASN A 39 4.23 4.93 -12.66
C ASN A 39 5.68 5.46 -12.49
N PRO A 40 6.57 5.31 -13.50
CA PRO A 40 8.02 5.48 -13.33
C PRO A 40 8.48 6.89 -12.91
N GLU A 41 7.70 7.91 -13.23
CA GLU A 41 8.00 9.33 -12.96
C GLU A 41 7.18 9.89 -11.77
N THR A 42 6.51 9.03 -11.01
CA THR A 42 5.56 9.44 -9.97
C THR A 42 5.93 8.84 -8.63
N VAL A 43 5.91 9.66 -7.59
CA VAL A 43 6.02 9.19 -6.20
C VAL A 43 4.65 8.70 -5.75
N LEU A 44 4.62 7.52 -5.13
CA LEU A 44 3.40 6.98 -4.55
C LEU A 44 3.03 7.73 -3.27
N HIS A 45 2.34 8.86 -3.41
CA HIS A 45 1.96 9.70 -2.28
C HIS A 45 1.07 8.97 -1.28
N GLU A 46 1.35 9.17 0.03
CA GLU A 46 0.65 8.51 1.12
C GLU A 46 -0.87 8.72 1.05
N ALA A 47 -1.33 9.89 0.62
CA ALA A 47 -2.74 10.22 0.54
C ALA A 47 -3.52 9.31 -0.44
N GLU A 48 -2.95 9.01 -1.61
CA GLU A 48 -3.59 8.15 -2.61
C GLU A 48 -3.64 6.69 -2.13
N ILE A 49 -2.54 6.20 -1.55
CA ILE A 49 -2.46 4.83 -1.02
C ILE A 49 -3.38 4.65 0.18
N ALA A 50 -3.37 5.58 1.14
CA ALA A 50 -4.24 5.54 2.31
C ALA A 50 -5.72 5.60 1.92
N ALA A 51 -6.09 6.44 0.94
CA ALA A 51 -7.46 6.51 0.44
C ALA A 51 -7.91 5.16 -0.16
N TYR A 52 -7.01 4.50 -0.90
CA TYR A 52 -7.29 3.19 -1.48
C TYR A 52 -7.49 2.09 -0.42
N ILE A 53 -6.59 2.00 0.56
CA ILE A 53 -6.69 1.04 1.67
C ILE A 53 -8.01 1.25 2.43
N LYS A 54 -8.33 2.50 2.78
CA LYS A 54 -9.56 2.85 3.49
C LYS A 54 -10.81 2.48 2.69
N SER A 55 -10.81 2.73 1.38
CA SER A 55 -11.92 2.36 0.49
C SER A 55 -12.12 0.84 0.44
N SER A 56 -11.04 0.08 0.27
CA SER A 56 -11.08 -1.38 0.14
C SER A 56 -11.51 -2.10 1.43
N GLN A 57 -11.22 -1.51 2.59
CA GLN A 57 -11.41 -2.16 3.90
C GLN A 57 -12.48 -1.49 4.77
N SER A 58 -13.17 -0.47 4.26
CA SER A 58 -14.25 0.21 4.98
C SER A 58 -15.33 -0.77 5.42
N GLY A 59 -15.67 -0.76 6.71
CA GLY A 59 -16.68 -1.63 7.30
C GLY A 59 -16.25 -3.09 7.50
N LYS A 60 -15.01 -3.48 7.15
CA LYS A 60 -14.47 -4.84 7.39
C LYS A 60 -13.75 -4.97 8.72
N ILE A 61 -13.14 -3.89 9.19
CA ILE A 61 -12.43 -3.81 10.48
C ILE A 61 -12.82 -2.51 11.20
N GLU A 62 -12.38 -2.37 12.45
CA GLU A 62 -12.64 -1.18 13.26
C GLU A 62 -12.02 0.08 12.62
N THR A 63 -12.74 1.21 12.67
CA THR A 63 -12.38 2.44 11.96
C THR A 63 -11.03 3.02 12.41
N SER A 64 -10.78 3.09 13.72
CA SER A 64 -9.51 3.62 14.25
C SER A 64 -8.32 2.71 13.92
N GLU A 65 -8.52 1.39 13.90
CA GLU A 65 -7.53 0.43 13.44
C GLU A 65 -7.26 0.59 11.94
N LEU A 66 -8.30 0.74 11.12
CA LEU A 66 -8.17 1.00 9.69
C LEU A 66 -7.43 2.30 9.41
N GLU A 67 -7.72 3.38 10.12
CA GLU A 67 -7.02 4.65 9.99
C GLU A 67 -5.52 4.51 10.34
N ARG A 68 -5.22 3.81 11.43
CA ARG A 68 -3.84 3.53 11.85
C ARG A 68 -3.09 2.73 10.78
N LEU A 69 -3.67 1.62 10.31
CA LEU A 69 -3.06 0.75 9.31
C LEU A 69 -2.91 1.44 7.96
N ALA A 70 -3.93 2.18 7.50
CA ALA A 70 -3.87 2.92 6.25
C ALA A 70 -2.74 3.94 6.26
N LYS A 71 -2.56 4.67 7.37
CA LYS A 71 -1.45 5.62 7.55
C LYS A 71 -0.09 4.90 7.56
N GLU A 72 0.03 3.81 8.32
CA GLU A 72 1.28 3.07 8.44
C GLU A 72 1.76 2.53 7.09
N TYR A 73 0.89 1.85 6.35
CA TYR A 73 1.25 1.24 5.08
C TYR A 73 1.38 2.26 3.95
N SER A 74 0.62 3.36 3.96
CA SER A 74 0.81 4.43 2.98
C SER A 74 2.16 5.12 3.13
N GLN A 75 2.61 5.36 4.37
CA GLN A 75 3.94 5.92 4.65
C GLN A 75 5.06 4.97 4.20
N LYS A 76 4.91 3.66 4.44
CA LYS A 76 5.85 2.65 3.92
C LYS A 76 5.91 2.68 2.39
N ALA A 77 4.77 2.78 1.70
CA ALA A 77 4.72 2.82 0.24
C ALA A 77 5.42 4.06 -0.33
N GLU A 78 5.20 5.23 0.27
CA GLU A 78 5.86 6.49 -0.14
C GLU A 78 7.38 6.38 0.05
N LEU A 79 7.85 5.92 1.22
CA LEU A 79 9.28 5.73 1.50
C LEU A 79 9.97 4.79 0.49
N ILE A 80 9.31 3.68 0.13
CA ILE A 80 9.83 2.74 -0.87
C ILE A 80 9.88 3.42 -2.24
N SER A 81 8.82 4.13 -2.62
CA SER A 81 8.75 4.85 -3.89
C SER A 81 9.85 5.90 -4.02
N ASP A 82 10.07 6.70 -2.98
CA ASP A 82 11.12 7.71 -2.93
C ASP A 82 12.50 7.08 -3.01
N TYR A 83 12.76 6.01 -2.24
CA TYR A 83 14.04 5.31 -2.29
C TYR A 83 14.34 4.74 -3.69
N VAL A 84 13.37 4.08 -4.32
CA VAL A 84 13.52 3.53 -5.68
C VAL A 84 13.77 4.64 -6.70
N ARG A 85 13.14 5.81 -6.52
CA ARG A 85 13.36 6.96 -7.40
C ARG A 85 14.76 7.56 -7.23
N LEU A 86 15.27 7.64 -6.01
CA LEU A 86 16.60 8.20 -5.69
C LEU A 86 17.76 7.29 -6.10
N THR A 87 17.51 5.99 -6.28
CA THR A 87 18.54 4.98 -6.59
C THR A 87 18.54 4.53 -8.06
N LYS A 88 17.68 5.13 -8.90
CA LYS A 88 17.73 5.02 -10.35
C LYS A 88 18.65 6.08 -10.93
#